data_AF-A0A820LBA5-F1
#
_entry.id   AF-A0A820LBA5-F1
#
_cell.length_a   1.000
_cell.length_b   1.000
_cell.length_c   1.000
_cell.angle_alpha   90.00
_cell.angle_beta   90.00
_cell.angle_gamma   90.00
#
_symmetry.space_group_name_H-M   'P 1'
#
loop_
_entity.id
_entity.type
_entity.pdbx_description
1 polymer ?
#
loop_
_entity_poly.entity_id
_entity_poly.type
_entity_poly.pdbx_seq_one_letter_code
_entity_poly.pdbx_strand_id
1 'polypeptide(L)'
;MLENLTYLSSNIYGVEFDGFKTFIRKMNSKLKTLNVIIQCEDMMYLDAYQWKQLLLHYYPQLEKFYFTYYDRIDNNSHQYQIYSCGLNPFSTLFWIQRKWIFKAKTEGTSPVEENDQ
;
A
#
# COMPACT_ATOMS: atom_id res chain seq x y z
N MET A 1 -10.56 22.59 5.44
CA MET A 1 -9.33 22.21 4.70
C MET A 1 -8.22 21.99 5.72
N LEU A 2 -7.43 20.90 5.64
CA LEU A 2 -6.36 20.62 6.61
C LEU A 2 -5.03 21.21 6.13
N GLU A 3 -4.87 22.53 6.31
CA GLU A 3 -3.79 23.33 5.69
C GLU A 3 -2.36 22.99 6.13
N ASN A 4 -2.23 22.19 7.20
CA ASN A 4 -0.97 21.75 7.77
C ASN A 4 -0.81 20.22 7.79
N LEU A 5 -1.67 19.48 7.07
CA LEU A 5 -1.56 18.02 7.00
C LEU A 5 -0.30 17.62 6.21
N THR A 6 0.70 17.11 6.91
CA THR A 6 1.97 16.62 6.33
C THR A 6 2.06 15.10 6.32
N TYR A 7 1.21 14.42 7.09
CA TYR A 7 1.16 12.99 7.22
C TYR A 7 -0.27 12.48 7.09
N LEU A 8 -0.49 11.48 6.25
CA LEU A 8 -1.76 10.78 6.10
C LEU A 8 -1.50 9.28 6.14
N SER A 9 -2.23 8.58 6.99
CA SER A 9 -2.28 7.13 7.02
C SER A 9 -3.71 6.68 6.78
N SER A 10 -3.91 5.79 5.82
CA SER A 10 -5.22 5.27 5.45
C SER A 10 -5.18 3.75 5.43
N ASN A 11 -6.09 3.13 6.17
CA ASN A 11 -6.41 1.72 6.01
C ASN A 11 -7.65 1.65 5.12
N ILE A 12 -7.51 1.05 3.96
CA ILE A 12 -8.54 0.98 2.93
C ILE A 12 -9.12 -0.42 2.97
N TYR A 13 -10.45 -0.48 3.01
CA TYR A 13 -11.19 -1.74 3.04
C TYR A 13 -12.48 -1.58 2.24
N GLY A 14 -12.59 -2.30 1.12
CA GLY A 14 -13.81 -2.34 0.30
C GLY A 14 -14.14 -1.01 -0.39
N VAL A 15 -13.14 -0.16 -0.64
CA VAL A 15 -13.30 1.12 -1.35
C VAL A 15 -12.61 1.01 -2.69
N GLU A 16 -13.32 1.28 -3.78
CA GLU A 16 -12.73 1.30 -5.12
C GLU A 16 -11.61 2.35 -5.25
N PHE A 17 -10.60 2.05 -6.07
CA PHE A 17 -9.43 2.92 -6.27
C PHE A 17 -9.83 4.34 -6.70
N ASP A 18 -10.82 4.49 -7.58
CA ASP A 18 -11.30 5.80 -8.03
C ASP A 18 -11.96 6.63 -6.91
N GLY A 19 -12.61 5.96 -5.96
CA GLY A 19 -13.14 6.57 -4.74
C GLY A 19 -12.00 7.12 -3.87
N PHE A 20 -10.98 6.31 -3.63
CA PHE A 20 -9.78 6.73 -2.89
C PHE A 20 -9.03 7.87 -3.60
N LYS A 21 -8.85 7.79 -4.92
CA LYS A 21 -8.24 8.84 -5.75
C LYS A 21 -8.98 10.16 -5.63
N THR A 22 -10.31 10.12 -5.62
CA THR A 22 -11.15 11.32 -5.44
C THR A 22 -10.96 11.92 -4.05
N PHE A 23 -10.87 11.10 -3.01
CA PHE A 23 -10.60 11.52 -1.64
C PHE A 23 -9.21 12.17 -1.52
N ILE A 24 -8.19 11.49 -2.02
CA ILE A 24 -6.80 11.91 -2.00
C ILE A 24 -6.60 13.24 -2.74
N ARG A 25 -7.22 13.42 -3.91
CA ARG A 25 -7.14 14.69 -4.66
C ARG A 25 -7.63 15.90 -3.85
N LYS A 26 -8.55 15.71 -2.91
CA LYS A 26 -9.08 16.79 -2.06
C LYS A 26 -8.16 17.13 -0.88
N MET A 27 -7.12 16.33 -0.65
CA MET A 27 -6.15 16.56 0.42
C MET A 27 -5.10 17.59 0.00
N ASN A 28 -4.51 18.21 1.01
CA ASN A 28 -3.55 19.30 0.85
C ASN A 28 -2.29 18.86 0.10
N SER A 29 -1.79 19.72 -0.80
CA SER A 29 -0.56 19.52 -1.57
C SER A 29 0.72 19.49 -0.72
N LYS A 30 0.67 19.97 0.53
CA LYS A 30 1.79 19.93 1.49
C LYS A 30 2.05 18.55 2.09
N LEU A 31 1.30 17.52 1.70
CA LEU A 31 1.48 16.17 2.21
C LEU A 31 2.91 15.68 1.92
N LYS A 32 3.62 15.28 2.98
CA LYS A 32 5.00 14.79 2.93
C LYS A 32 5.09 13.28 3.04
N THR A 33 4.19 12.68 3.80
CA THR A 33 4.14 11.24 4.00
C THR A 33 2.72 10.72 3.75
N LEU A 34 2.64 9.70 2.89
CA LEU A 34 1.43 8.93 2.66
C LEU A 34 1.70 7.47 3.02
N ASN A 35 0.93 6.95 3.98
CA ASN A 35 0.92 5.54 4.33
C ASN A 35 -0.44 4.94 3.93
N VAL A 36 -0.40 3.87 3.17
CA VAL A 36 -1.59 3.18 2.69
C VAL A 36 -1.49 1.72 3.07
N ILE A 37 -2.55 1.20 3.67
CA ILE A 37 -2.68 -0.18 4.08
C ILE A 37 -3.92 -0.73 3.37
N ILE A 38 -3.78 -1.88 2.73
CA ILE A 38 -4.86 -2.61 2.07
C ILE A 38 -4.88 -4.06 2.52
N GLN A 39 -6.04 -4.71 2.40
CA GLN A 39 -6.19 -6.15 2.59
C GLN A 39 -6.22 -6.90 1.25
N CYS A 40 -6.19 -8.22 1.30
CA CYS A 40 -6.23 -9.08 0.13
C CYS A 40 -7.46 -8.86 -0.74
N GLU A 41 -8.60 -8.45 -0.19
CA GLU A 41 -9.81 -8.15 -0.97
C GLU A 41 -9.64 -6.95 -1.90
N ASP A 42 -8.68 -6.06 -1.63
CA ASP A 42 -8.48 -4.81 -2.34
C ASP A 42 -7.33 -4.89 -3.38
N MET A 43 -7.16 -6.04 -4.05
CA MET A 43 -6.06 -6.28 -5.00
C MET A 43 -6.00 -5.26 -6.15
N MET A 44 -7.11 -4.59 -6.47
CA MET A 44 -7.15 -3.50 -7.45
C MET A 44 -6.14 -2.36 -7.15
N TYR A 45 -5.71 -2.22 -5.89
CA TYR A 45 -4.69 -1.25 -5.50
C TYR A 45 -3.26 -1.73 -5.80
N LEU A 46 -3.04 -2.97 -6.23
CA LEU A 46 -1.73 -3.53 -6.59
C LEU A 46 -1.27 -3.13 -8.00
N ASP A 47 -1.81 -2.03 -8.55
CA ASP A 47 -1.37 -1.42 -9.81
C ASP A 47 -0.35 -0.30 -9.53
N ALA A 48 0.94 -0.62 -9.66
CA ALA A 48 2.00 0.36 -9.46
C ALA A 48 1.96 1.51 -10.48
N TYR A 49 1.46 1.30 -11.70
CA TYR A 49 1.36 2.36 -12.68
C TYR A 49 0.35 3.42 -12.23
N GLN A 50 -0.83 2.99 -11.76
CA GLN A 50 -1.84 3.90 -11.24
C GLN A 50 -1.32 4.72 -10.05
N TRP A 51 -0.64 4.08 -9.10
CA TRP A 51 0.00 4.80 -8.00
C TRP A 51 1.04 5.81 -8.47
N LYS A 52 1.92 5.42 -9.41
CA LYS A 52 2.92 6.32 -9.97
C LYS A 52 2.28 7.57 -10.57
N GLN A 53 1.23 7.40 -11.39
CA GLN A 53 0.51 8.54 -11.99
C GLN A 53 -0.15 9.43 -10.93
N LEU A 54 -0.83 8.81 -9.96
CA LEU A 54 -1.50 9.52 -8.86
C LEU A 54 -0.52 10.39 -8.08
N LEU A 55 0.59 9.80 -7.63
CA LEU A 55 1.55 10.46 -6.74
C LEU A 55 2.33 11.57 -7.48
N LEU A 56 2.75 11.33 -8.72
CA LEU A 56 3.44 12.36 -9.51
C LEU A 56 2.54 13.56 -9.83
N HIS A 57 1.25 13.32 -10.04
CA HIS A 57 0.32 14.38 -10.41
C HIS A 57 -0.17 15.19 -9.20
N TYR A 58 -0.58 14.53 -8.11
CA TYR A 58 -1.18 15.23 -6.96
C TYR A 58 -0.20 15.53 -5.82
N TYR A 59 0.91 14.80 -5.71
CA TYR A 59 1.90 15.01 -4.65
C TYR A 59 3.35 14.99 -5.17
N PRO A 60 3.71 15.92 -6.06
CA PRO A 60 5.08 16.01 -6.57
C PRO A 60 6.13 16.26 -5.48
N GLN A 61 5.72 16.75 -4.30
CA GLN A 61 6.58 17.03 -3.15
C GLN A 61 6.53 15.93 -2.07
N LEU A 62 5.91 14.78 -2.35
CA LEU A 62 5.84 13.68 -1.40
C LEU A 62 7.24 13.13 -1.14
N GLU A 63 7.62 13.05 0.12
CA GLU A 63 8.94 12.57 0.53
C GLU A 63 8.90 11.06 0.80
N LYS A 64 7.83 10.59 1.44
CA LYS A 64 7.69 9.20 1.86
C LYS A 64 6.36 8.62 1.39
N PHE A 65 6.44 7.46 0.75
CA PHE A 65 5.28 6.64 0.45
C PHE A 65 5.51 5.25 1.02
N TYR A 66 4.56 4.80 1.84
CA TYR A 66 4.52 3.46 2.40
C TYR A 66 3.24 2.80 1.90
N PHE A 67 3.38 1.63 1.30
CA PHE A 67 2.25 0.85 0.82
C PHE A 67 2.36 -0.57 1.36
N THR A 68 1.42 -0.93 2.22
CA THR A 68 1.38 -2.24 2.87
C THR A 68 0.18 -3.02 2.37
N TYR A 69 0.42 -4.21 1.84
CA TYR A 69 -0.58 -5.20 1.48
C TYR A 69 -0.59 -6.30 2.55
N TYR A 70 -1.76 -6.61 3.10
CA TYR A 70 -1.97 -7.73 3.99
C TYR A 70 -2.65 -8.87 3.25
N ASP A 71 -1.94 -9.98 3.10
CA ASP A 71 -2.44 -11.23 2.56
C ASP A 71 -3.09 -12.07 3.66
N ARG A 72 -4.18 -12.79 3.35
CA ARG A 72 -4.76 -13.77 4.27
C ARG A 72 -4.11 -15.13 4.05
N ILE A 73 -3.64 -15.74 5.14
CA ILE A 73 -3.21 -17.14 5.13
C ILE A 73 -4.46 -18.02 5.28
N ASP A 74 -5.13 -18.31 4.17
CA ASP A 74 -6.17 -19.34 4.16
C ASP A 74 -5.55 -20.67 3.73
N ASN A 75 -5.64 -21.69 4.59
CA ASN A 75 -5.08 -23.04 4.39
C ASN A 75 -5.57 -23.75 3.11
N ASN A 76 -6.61 -23.23 2.46
CA ASN A 76 -7.22 -23.81 1.25
C ASN A 76 -7.23 -22.86 0.03
N SER A 77 -6.77 -21.62 0.16
CA SER A 77 -6.78 -20.69 -0.97
C SER A 77 -5.41 -20.71 -1.64
N HIS A 78 -5.42 -20.95 -2.95
CA HIS A 78 -4.35 -20.62 -3.87
C HIS A 78 -3.69 -19.34 -3.40
N GLN A 79 -2.47 -19.47 -2.83
CA GLN A 79 -1.69 -18.32 -2.38
C GLN A 79 -1.79 -17.27 -3.48
N TYR A 80 -2.38 -16.10 -3.18
CA TYR A 80 -2.39 -14.99 -4.12
C TYR A 80 -0.98 -14.45 -4.14
N GLN A 81 -0.12 -15.21 -4.81
CA GLN A 81 1.29 -15.00 -4.83
C GLN A 81 1.50 -13.78 -5.70
N ILE A 82 1.45 -12.60 -5.08
CA ILE A 82 2.07 -11.37 -5.60
C ILE A 82 3.52 -11.66 -6.04
N TYR A 83 4.10 -12.74 -5.52
CA TYR A 83 5.44 -13.23 -5.79
C TYR A 83 5.57 -14.42 -6.77
N SER A 84 4.50 -14.99 -7.36
CA SER A 84 4.65 -16.29 -8.06
C SER A 84 5.06 -16.25 -9.50
N CYS A 85 4.83 -15.15 -10.21
CA CYS A 85 5.00 -15.17 -11.66
C CYS A 85 5.60 -13.91 -12.28
N GLY A 86 6.10 -12.95 -11.49
CA GLY A 86 6.73 -11.79 -12.11
C GLY A 86 7.18 -10.74 -11.13
N LEU A 87 8.20 -9.99 -11.56
CA LEU A 87 8.76 -8.84 -10.88
C LEU A 87 7.68 -8.00 -10.20
N ASN A 88 7.83 -7.78 -8.89
CA ASN A 88 6.99 -6.84 -8.15
C ASN A 88 7.04 -5.47 -8.86
N PRO A 89 5.93 -4.94 -9.40
CA PRO A 89 5.94 -3.68 -10.15
C PRO A 89 6.33 -2.47 -9.26
N PHE A 90 6.28 -2.63 -7.93
CA PHE A 90 6.80 -1.68 -6.95
C PHE A 90 8.31 -1.81 -6.68
N SER A 91 9.04 -2.70 -7.38
CA SER A 91 10.50 -2.83 -7.28
C SER A 91 11.26 -2.23 -8.46
N THR A 92 10.62 -1.44 -9.32
CA THR A 92 11.32 -0.72 -10.41
C THR A 92 12.22 0.40 -9.86
N LEU A 93 13.20 0.84 -10.66
CA LEU A 93 14.12 1.95 -10.29
C LEU A 93 13.40 3.21 -9.82
N PHE A 94 12.21 3.48 -10.37
CA PHE A 94 11.37 4.61 -9.97
C PHE A 94 11.07 4.62 -8.46
N TRP A 95 10.69 3.47 -7.90
CA TRP A 95 10.33 3.31 -6.48
C TRP A 95 11.57 3.26 -5.60
N ILE A 96 12.60 2.52 -6.05
CA ILE A 96 13.86 2.36 -5.33
C ILE A 96 14.57 3.71 -5.13
N GLN A 97 14.71 4.51 -6.18
CA GLN A 97 15.38 5.82 -6.11
C GLN A 97 14.67 6.79 -5.16
N ARG A 98 13.34 6.71 -5.07
CA ARG A 98 12.53 7.51 -4.14
C ARG A 98 12.51 6.96 -2.72
N LYS A 99 13.08 5.76 -2.50
CA LYS A 99 12.97 5.01 -1.23
C LYS A 99 11.51 4.87 -0.78
N TRP A 100 10.60 4.75 -1.76
CA TRP A 100 9.19 4.50 -1.52
C TRP A 100 8.99 2.99 -1.40
N ILE A 101 8.30 2.59 -0.33
CA ILE A 101 8.40 1.22 0.18
C ILE A 101 7.06 0.51 0.01
N PHE A 102 7.10 -0.59 -0.73
CA PHE A 102 6.03 -1.58 -0.77
C PHE A 102 6.37 -2.75 0.15
N LYS A 103 5.39 -3.21 0.94
CA LYS A 103 5.51 -4.39 1.82
C LYS A 103 4.29 -5.27 1.64
N ALA A 104 4.49 -6.54 1.28
CA ALA A 104 3.48 -7.56 1.51
C ALA A 104 3.72 -8.18 2.89
N LYS A 105 2.66 -8.42 3.63
CA LYS A 105 2.66 -9.10 4.92
C LYS A 105 1.54 -10.13 4.92
N THR A 106 1.66 -11.16 5.72
CA THR A 106 0.60 -12.14 5.95
C THR A 106 -0.07 -11.87 7.30
N GLU A 107 -1.40 -11.96 7.38
CA GLU A 107 -2.13 -11.98 8.66
C GLU A 107 -2.12 -13.43 9.22
N GLY A 108 -1.34 -13.66 10.28
CA GLY A 108 -1.23 -14.91 11.07
C GLY A 108 0.23 -15.31 11.33
N THR A 109 0.72 -15.58 12.55
CA THR A 109 0.15 -15.85 13.89
C THR A 109 0.95 -15.11 14.97
N SER A 110 0.37 -14.91 16.17
CA SER A 110 1.18 -14.76 17.40
C SER A 110 2.27 -15.85 17.45
N PRO A 111 3.46 -15.59 18.04
CA PRO A 111 4.42 -16.66 18.24
C PRO A 111 3.71 -17.74 19.06
N VAL A 112 3.65 -18.95 18.51
CA VAL A 112 3.25 -20.14 19.26
C VAL A 112 4.28 -20.25 20.38
N GLU A 113 3.86 -20.01 21.62
CA GLU A 113 4.65 -20.43 22.78
C GLU A 113 4.81 -21.95 22.66
N GLU A 114 6.04 -22.38 22.40
CA GLU A 114 6.48 -23.76 22.63
C GLU A 114 6.21 -24.07 24.11
N ASN A 115 5.05 -24.66 24.39
CA ASN A 115 4.89 -25.44 25.60
C ASN A 115 5.49 -26.81 25.33
N ASP A 116 6.74 -26.96 25.77
CA ASP A 116 7.39 -28.24 26.00
C ASP A 116 6.48 -29.13 26.88
N GLN A 117 6.08 -30.28 26.35
CA GLN A 117 5.70 -31.48 27.11
C GLN A 117 6.26 -32.72 26.45
#